data_AF-A0A2R6A7M1-F1
#
_entry.id   AF-A0A2R6A7M1-F1
#
_cell.length_a   1.000
_cell.length_b   1.000
_cell.length_c   1.000
_cell.angle_alpha   90.00
_cell.angle_beta   90.00
_cell.angle_gamma   90.00
#
_symmetry.space_group_name_H-M   'P 1'
#
loop_
_entity.id
_entity.type
_entity.pdbx_description
1 polymer ?
#
loop_
_entity_poly.entity_id
_entity_poly.type
_entity_poly.pdbx_seq_one_letter_code
_entity_poly.pdbx_strand_id
1 'polypeptide(L)'
;MEYSELVKSLEEVVNIPVYAVLGSLKQNVVFLSTLQGESNISVISKEVIRLTNKPVAIPALPKKELDFLVYAFDTQKGKEIHSLNVVTLKGEEYEAVSPQMRVISLAYDQKRIAFVGSSLQETALYVVEHGKLSKLATLPPFSFVSDIQGDLILGSGWLKGNPKSHELFIANLSGELKVFTPKQGSNNYAVSFSGECAHFVSDCENLGESYWVYALDTKSVNYPALTGGALGFPVAFT
;
A
#
# COMPACT_ATOMS: atom_id res chain seq x y z
N MET A 1 -18.55 22.61 33.15
CA MET A 1 -17.44 22.46 32.20
C MET A 1 -17.55 23.62 31.25
N GLU A 2 -16.60 24.53 31.33
CA GLU A 2 -16.56 25.71 30.46
C GLU A 2 -16.19 25.27 29.03
N TYR A 3 -16.72 25.94 28.01
CA TYR A 3 -16.40 25.62 26.62
C TYR A 3 -14.90 25.69 26.32
N SER A 4 -14.16 26.53 27.04
CA SER A 4 -12.69 26.63 26.95
C SER A 4 -11.97 25.36 27.43
N GLU A 5 -12.47 24.69 28.47
CA GLU A 5 -11.90 23.43 28.97
C GLU A 5 -12.13 22.29 27.97
N LEU A 6 -13.30 22.27 27.33
CA LEU A 6 -13.62 21.34 26.25
C LEU A 6 -12.69 21.52 25.06
N VAL A 7 -12.49 22.76 24.60
CA VAL A 7 -11.60 23.07 23.47
C VAL A 7 -10.16 22.65 23.80
N LYS A 8 -9.66 23.01 24.99
CA LYS A 8 -8.32 22.61 25.42
C LYS A 8 -8.16 21.08 25.44
N SER A 9 -9.14 20.36 25.98
CA SER A 9 -9.12 18.89 26.03
C SER A 9 -9.13 18.30 24.62
N LEU A 10 -9.93 18.86 23.72
CA LEU A 10 -9.97 18.43 22.32
C LEU A 10 -8.62 18.67 21.63
N GLU A 11 -8.05 19.87 21.78
CA GLU A 11 -6.74 20.23 21.23
C GLU A 11 -5.64 19.31 21.75
N GLU A 12 -5.64 18.99 23.05
CA GLU A 12 -4.69 18.04 23.64
C GLU A 12 -4.81 16.66 22.99
N VAL A 13 -6.02 16.16 22.76
CA VAL A 13 -6.27 14.83 22.16
C VAL A 13 -5.88 14.80 20.68
N VAL A 14 -6.27 15.78 19.88
CA VAL A 14 -6.00 15.78 18.43
C VAL A 14 -4.52 16.05 18.09
N ASN A 15 -3.77 16.65 19.02
CA ASN A 15 -2.35 16.89 18.86
C ASN A 15 -1.47 15.70 19.28
N ILE A 16 -2.05 14.62 19.82
CA ILE A 16 -1.30 13.39 20.12
C ILE A 16 -0.84 12.78 18.78
N PRO A 17 0.48 12.68 18.53
CA PRO A 17 0.97 12.12 17.29
C PRO A 17 0.66 10.62 17.22
N VAL A 18 0.16 10.20 16.07
CA VAL A 18 0.02 8.79 15.71
C VAL A 18 1.29 8.36 15.00
N TYR A 19 1.76 7.15 15.29
CA TYR A 19 2.91 6.54 14.63
C TYR A 19 2.52 5.17 14.07
N ALA A 20 2.92 4.88 12.83
CA ALA A 20 2.74 3.58 12.20
C ALA A 20 4.04 3.15 11.53
N VAL A 21 4.59 2.00 11.95
CA VAL A 21 5.78 1.43 11.30
C VAL A 21 5.39 0.93 9.91
N LEU A 22 6.10 1.42 8.89
CA LEU A 22 5.85 1.03 7.49
C LEU A 22 6.77 -0.13 7.08
N GLY A 23 8.00 -0.14 7.58
CA GLY A 23 9.02 -1.12 7.19
C GLY A 23 10.43 -0.57 7.36
N SER A 24 11.32 -0.90 6.42
CA SER A 24 12.71 -0.40 6.45
C SER A 24 13.23 -0.07 5.06
N LEU A 25 14.01 1.01 4.97
CA LEU A 25 14.92 1.28 3.85
C LEU A 25 16.35 1.03 4.32
N LYS A 26 17.07 0.13 3.67
CA LYS A 26 18.37 -0.38 4.15
C LYS A 26 18.27 -0.90 5.59
N GLN A 27 18.89 -0.21 6.55
CA GLN A 27 18.90 -0.54 7.97
C GLN A 27 18.03 0.42 8.79
N ASN A 28 17.42 1.43 8.17
CA ASN A 28 16.64 2.45 8.86
C ASN A 28 15.18 2.03 8.92
N VAL A 29 14.60 2.08 10.12
CA VAL A 29 13.16 1.86 10.31
C VAL A 29 12.42 3.08 9.77
N VAL A 30 11.45 2.86 8.89
CA VAL A 30 10.63 3.90 8.28
C VAL A 30 9.26 3.85 8.93
N PHE A 31 8.73 5.01 9.29
CA PHE A 31 7.41 5.11 9.91
C PHE A 31 6.67 6.34 9.39
N LEU A 32 5.34 6.21 9.37
CA LEU A 32 4.42 7.32 9.19
C LEU A 32 4.19 7.97 10.55
N SER A 33 4.13 9.30 10.59
CA SER A 33 3.72 10.03 11.78
C SER A 33 2.82 11.21 11.46
N THR A 34 2.02 11.65 12.43
CA THR A 34 1.31 12.94 12.38
C THR A 34 2.01 14.02 13.22
N LEU A 35 3.31 13.82 13.51
CA LEU A 35 4.12 14.80 14.21
C LEU A 35 4.08 16.13 13.44
N GLN A 36 3.75 17.24 14.11
CA GLN A 36 3.54 18.58 13.51
C GLN A 36 2.18 18.78 12.81
N GLY A 37 1.18 17.95 13.09
CA GLY A 37 -0.21 18.17 12.64
C GLY A 37 -0.50 17.70 11.22
N GLU A 38 0.47 17.06 10.56
CA GLU A 38 0.32 16.51 9.22
C GLU A 38 1.01 15.15 9.09
N SER A 39 0.43 14.28 8.26
CA SER A 39 0.99 12.97 7.94
C SER A 39 2.32 13.13 7.20
N ASN A 40 3.39 12.53 7.70
CA ASN A 40 4.73 12.60 7.12
C ASN A 40 5.46 11.25 7.26
N ILE A 41 6.46 11.04 6.42
CA ILE A 41 7.35 9.88 6.51
C ILE A 41 8.65 10.31 7.19
N SER A 42 9.05 9.54 8.19
CA SER A 42 10.27 9.73 8.95
C SER A 42 11.05 8.42 9.06
N VAL A 43 12.35 8.52 9.37
CA VAL A 43 13.21 7.37 9.64
C VAL A 43 13.85 7.45 11.01
N ILE A 44 14.02 6.29 11.64
CA ILE A 44 14.83 6.11 12.84
C ILE A 44 16.19 5.60 12.39
N SER A 45 17.21 6.44 12.58
CA SER A 45 18.62 6.06 12.43
C SER A 45 19.30 6.13 13.80
N LYS A 46 20.04 7.22 14.09
CA LYS A 46 20.46 7.61 15.46
C LYS A 46 19.45 8.54 16.12
N GLU A 47 18.76 9.31 15.31
CA GLU A 47 17.69 10.24 15.67
C GLU A 47 16.52 10.06 14.69
N VAL A 48 15.40 10.72 15.01
CA VAL A 48 14.25 10.78 14.12
C VAL A 48 14.48 11.86 13.07
N ILE A 49 14.52 11.46 11.81
CA ILE A 49 14.71 12.37 10.67
C ILE A 49 13.46 12.33 9.81
N ARG A 50 12.79 13.49 9.65
CA ARG A 50 11.69 13.66 8.71
C ARG A 50 12.23 13.67 7.28
N LEU A 51 11.65 12.85 6.41
CA LEU A 51 12.07 12.75 5.00
C LEU A 51 11.22 13.62 4.08
N THR A 52 9.91 13.67 4.28
CA THR A 52 8.97 14.35 3.37
C THR A 52 8.69 15.78 3.78
N ASN A 53 8.79 16.73 2.86
CA ASN A 53 8.37 18.11 3.07
C ASN A 53 6.87 18.30 2.81
N LYS A 54 6.29 17.51 1.90
CA LYS A 54 4.83 17.49 1.66
C LYS A 54 4.11 16.53 2.61
N PRO A 55 2.82 16.79 2.93
CA PRO A 55 1.95 15.82 3.56
C PRO A 55 1.84 14.52 2.76
N VAL A 56 1.75 13.40 3.46
CA VAL A 56 1.64 12.07 2.88
C VAL A 56 0.20 11.62 2.93
N ALA A 57 -0.43 11.46 1.76
CA ALA A 57 -1.77 10.90 1.66
C ALA A 57 -1.73 9.37 1.72
N ILE A 58 -0.84 8.75 0.93
CA ILE A 58 -0.70 7.28 0.87
C ILE A 58 0.78 6.92 0.76
N PRO A 59 1.39 6.25 1.75
CA PRO A 59 2.74 5.71 1.62
C PRO A 59 2.73 4.36 0.90
N ALA A 60 3.74 4.08 0.07
CA ALA A 60 4.04 2.69 -0.30
C ALA A 60 4.80 1.98 0.82
N LEU A 61 4.77 0.64 0.83
CA LEU A 61 5.58 -0.13 1.78
C LEU A 61 7.08 -0.04 1.42
N PRO A 62 7.97 0.30 2.38
CA PRO A 62 9.41 0.37 2.16
C PRO A 62 10.02 -0.96 1.74
N LYS A 63 10.99 -0.91 0.81
CA LYS A 63 11.79 -2.07 0.41
C LYS A 63 13.18 -2.01 1.00
N LYS A 64 13.58 -3.07 1.71
CA LYS A 64 14.82 -3.11 2.51
C LYS A 64 16.07 -2.90 1.65
N GLU A 65 16.05 -3.33 0.41
CA GLU A 65 17.14 -3.20 -0.55
C GLU A 65 17.25 -1.81 -1.17
N LEU A 66 16.24 -0.94 -1.01
CA LEU A 66 16.20 0.41 -1.58
C LEU A 66 16.56 1.49 -0.56
N ASP A 67 16.91 2.67 -1.06
CA ASP A 67 17.24 3.88 -0.30
C ASP A 67 16.28 5.04 -0.60
N PHE A 68 15.14 4.74 -1.23
CA PHE A 68 14.07 5.69 -1.51
C PHE A 68 12.71 5.04 -1.31
N LEU A 69 11.68 5.86 -1.15
CA LEU A 69 10.29 5.43 -1.03
C LEU A 69 9.39 6.32 -1.88
N VAL A 70 8.27 5.73 -2.30
CA VAL A 70 7.23 6.40 -3.09
C VAL A 70 6.01 6.66 -2.22
N TYR A 71 5.37 7.81 -2.39
CA TYR A 71 4.13 8.14 -1.73
C TYR A 71 3.23 9.01 -2.62
N ALA A 72 1.94 9.01 -2.33
CA ALA A 72 0.96 9.91 -2.93
C ALA A 72 0.81 11.18 -2.09
N PHE A 73 0.74 12.33 -2.76
CA PHE A 73 0.38 13.63 -2.17
C PHE A 73 -0.90 14.15 -2.81
N ASP A 74 -1.88 14.55 -1.99
CA ASP A 74 -3.10 15.20 -2.47
C ASP A 74 -2.82 16.64 -2.91
N THR A 75 -2.83 16.84 -4.22
CA THR A 75 -2.55 18.13 -4.87
C THR A 75 -3.69 19.12 -4.78
N GLN A 76 -4.88 18.70 -4.33
CA GLN A 76 -6.11 19.48 -4.37
C GLN A 76 -6.82 19.62 -3.01
N LYS A 77 -6.07 19.55 -1.89
CA LYS A 77 -6.53 19.92 -0.54
C LYS A 77 -7.78 19.16 -0.08
N GLY A 78 -7.74 17.83 -0.15
CA GLY A 78 -8.82 16.94 0.31
C GLY A 78 -9.76 16.46 -0.79
N LYS A 79 -9.47 16.78 -2.06
CA LYS A 79 -10.22 16.22 -3.21
C LYS A 79 -9.69 14.87 -3.66
N GLU A 80 -8.64 14.36 -2.99
CA GLU A 80 -8.04 13.06 -3.27
C GLU A 80 -7.52 12.94 -4.72
N ILE A 81 -7.01 14.04 -5.28
CA ILE A 81 -6.36 14.06 -6.59
C ILE A 81 -4.86 14.08 -6.38
N HIS A 82 -4.19 13.00 -6.76
CA HIS A 82 -2.85 12.72 -6.26
C HIS A 82 -1.75 12.94 -7.30
N SER A 83 -0.58 13.33 -6.80
CA SER A 83 0.72 13.16 -7.45
C SER A 83 1.48 12.02 -6.77
N LEU A 84 2.32 11.30 -7.52
CA LEU A 84 3.23 10.28 -6.98
C LEU A 84 4.63 10.90 -6.84
N ASN A 85 5.14 10.91 -5.62
CA ASN A 85 6.40 11.56 -5.25
C ASN A 85 7.38 10.51 -4.75
N VAL A 86 8.66 10.76 -4.98
CA VAL A 86 9.78 9.96 -4.48
C VAL A 86 10.49 10.77 -3.41
N VAL A 87 10.87 10.12 -2.32
CA VAL A 87 11.76 10.68 -1.30
C VAL A 87 12.92 9.72 -1.02
N THR A 88 14.14 10.23 -0.97
CA THR A 88 15.34 9.44 -0.67
C THR A 88 15.69 9.48 0.81
N LEU A 89 16.51 8.54 1.29
CA LEU A 89 17.09 8.57 2.64
C LEU A 89 17.96 9.82 2.91
N LYS A 90 18.34 10.57 1.87
CA LYS A 90 19.06 11.84 1.99
C LYS A 90 18.11 13.04 2.15
N GLY A 91 16.80 12.82 2.09
CA GLY A 91 15.77 13.88 2.12
C GLY A 91 15.56 14.57 0.78
N GLU A 92 16.07 14.01 -0.33
CA GLU A 92 15.77 14.53 -1.67
C GLU A 92 14.35 14.11 -2.05
N GLU A 93 13.50 15.08 -2.40
CA GLU A 93 12.08 14.86 -2.73
C GLU A 93 11.76 15.42 -4.12
N TYR A 94 11.11 14.63 -4.96
CA TYR A 94 10.66 15.06 -6.29
C TYR A 94 9.39 14.35 -6.75
N GLU A 95 8.63 15.00 -7.63
CA GLU A 95 7.46 14.39 -8.26
C GLU A 95 7.90 13.44 -9.39
N ALA A 96 7.46 12.19 -9.34
CA ALA A 96 7.71 11.21 -10.40
C ALA A 96 6.67 11.29 -11.51
N VAL A 97 5.39 11.46 -11.14
CA VAL A 97 4.29 11.65 -12.07
C VAL A 97 3.09 12.30 -11.37
N SER A 98 2.26 13.01 -12.13
CA SER A 98 0.98 13.54 -11.67
C SER A 98 -0.16 12.96 -12.51
N PRO A 99 -0.75 11.81 -12.13
CA PRO A 99 -1.76 11.13 -12.96
C PRO A 99 -3.12 11.86 -12.98
N GLN A 100 -3.30 12.93 -12.20
CA GLN A 100 -4.53 13.73 -12.13
C GLN A 100 -5.78 12.88 -11.80
N MET A 101 -5.64 11.92 -10.89
CA MET A 101 -6.70 11.00 -10.47
C MET A 101 -6.55 10.59 -9.01
N ARG A 102 -7.55 9.90 -8.47
CA ARG A 102 -7.46 9.30 -7.13
C ARG A 102 -6.57 8.08 -7.17
N VAL A 103 -5.45 8.10 -6.47
CA VAL A 103 -4.64 6.91 -6.20
C VAL A 103 -5.25 6.22 -4.98
N ILE A 104 -5.45 4.91 -5.06
CA ILE A 104 -6.07 4.11 -4.01
C ILE A 104 -5.01 3.29 -3.25
N SER A 105 -4.01 2.82 -3.98
CA SER A 105 -2.88 2.04 -3.44
C SER A 105 -1.71 2.15 -4.41
N LEU A 106 -0.49 1.96 -3.90
CA LEU A 106 0.72 1.97 -4.72
C LEU A 106 1.77 1.00 -4.18
N ALA A 107 2.57 0.48 -5.10
CA ALA A 107 3.77 -0.31 -4.87
C ALA A 107 4.88 0.15 -5.82
N TYR A 108 6.12 -0.15 -5.49
CA TYR A 108 7.25 0.25 -6.33
C TYR A 108 8.38 -0.77 -6.30
N ASP A 109 9.25 -0.69 -7.30
CA ASP A 109 10.55 -1.31 -7.29
C ASP A 109 11.61 -0.27 -7.70
N GLN A 110 12.82 -0.72 -8.02
CA GLN A 110 13.92 0.18 -8.41
C GLN A 110 13.62 1.03 -9.66
N LYS A 111 12.72 0.59 -10.54
CA LYS A 111 12.48 1.18 -11.87
C LYS A 111 11.07 1.71 -12.06
N ARG A 112 10.11 1.17 -11.31
CA ARG A 112 8.68 1.27 -11.62
C ARG A 112 7.86 1.61 -10.39
N ILE A 113 6.75 2.30 -10.63
CA ILE A 113 5.69 2.53 -9.66
C ILE A 113 4.41 1.91 -10.22
N ALA A 114 3.85 0.92 -9.55
CA ALA A 114 2.55 0.36 -9.86
C ALA A 114 1.51 0.96 -8.91
N PHE A 115 0.33 1.31 -9.41
CA PHE A 115 -0.72 1.85 -8.57
C PHE A 115 -2.11 1.53 -9.12
N VAL A 116 -3.09 1.41 -8.23
CA VAL A 116 -4.50 1.43 -8.62
C VAL A 116 -5.01 2.85 -8.53
N GLY A 117 -5.54 3.35 -9.64
CA GLY A 117 -6.10 4.69 -9.77
C GLY A 117 -7.56 4.65 -10.15
N SER A 118 -8.34 5.62 -9.67
CA SER A 118 -9.74 5.83 -10.05
C SER A 118 -9.93 7.22 -10.64
N SER A 119 -10.51 7.25 -11.84
CA SER A 119 -11.01 8.45 -12.50
C SER A 119 -12.54 8.49 -12.41
N LEU A 120 -13.16 9.46 -13.10
CA LEU A 120 -14.62 9.50 -13.26
C LEU A 120 -15.15 8.36 -14.14
N GLN A 121 -14.29 7.77 -14.98
CA GLN A 121 -14.68 6.77 -15.97
C GLN A 121 -14.47 5.34 -15.47
N GLU A 122 -13.38 5.10 -14.75
CA GLU A 122 -13.00 3.73 -14.37
C GLU A 122 -12.02 3.70 -13.20
N THR A 123 -11.88 2.50 -12.61
CA THR A 123 -10.76 2.11 -11.78
C THR A 123 -9.83 1.21 -12.61
N ALA A 124 -8.52 1.45 -12.55
CA ALA A 124 -7.55 0.69 -13.34
C ALA A 124 -6.20 0.55 -12.64
N LEU A 125 -5.47 -0.48 -13.06
CA LEU A 125 -4.06 -0.69 -12.71
C LEU A 125 -3.18 0.08 -13.70
N TYR A 126 -2.25 0.86 -13.15
CA TYR A 126 -1.30 1.66 -13.90
C TYR A 126 0.13 1.33 -13.49
N VAL A 127 1.07 1.55 -14.41
CA VAL A 127 2.51 1.55 -14.14
C VAL A 127 3.12 2.84 -14.66
N VAL A 128 4.06 3.36 -13.89
CA VAL A 128 4.97 4.45 -14.28
C VAL A 128 6.36 3.86 -14.41
N GLU A 129 6.96 4.02 -15.57
CA GLU A 129 8.32 3.59 -15.84
C GLU A 129 9.02 4.69 -16.66
N HIS A 130 10.21 5.13 -16.23
CA HIS A 130 10.94 6.25 -16.85
C HIS A 130 10.07 7.52 -17.04
N GLY A 131 9.21 7.83 -16.07
CA GLY A 131 8.28 8.98 -16.12
C GLY A 131 7.09 8.80 -17.05
N LYS A 132 6.98 7.69 -17.78
CA LYS A 132 5.85 7.39 -18.66
C LYS A 132 4.77 6.63 -17.90
N LEU A 133 3.58 7.20 -17.83
CA LEU A 133 2.39 6.56 -17.31
C LEU A 133 1.78 5.62 -18.37
N SER A 134 1.42 4.40 -17.97
CA SER A 134 0.74 3.43 -18.83
C SER A 134 -0.34 2.69 -18.06
N LYS A 135 -1.53 2.57 -18.65
CA LYS A 135 -2.64 1.75 -18.13
C LYS A 135 -2.40 0.30 -18.53
N LEU A 136 -2.51 -0.62 -17.58
CA LEU A 136 -2.35 -2.06 -17.80
C LEU A 136 -3.68 -2.77 -17.96
N ALA A 137 -4.59 -2.60 -17.01
CA ALA A 137 -5.88 -3.28 -17.00
C ALA A 137 -6.93 -2.45 -16.26
N THR A 138 -8.19 -2.52 -16.71
CA THR A 138 -9.33 -2.04 -15.92
C THR A 138 -9.59 -3.03 -14.79
N LEU A 139 -9.82 -2.52 -13.59
CA LEU A 139 -10.11 -3.32 -12.40
C LEU A 139 -11.47 -2.91 -11.82
N PRO A 140 -12.17 -3.81 -11.12
CA PRO A 140 -13.32 -3.41 -10.32
C PRO A 140 -12.93 -2.37 -9.24
N PRO A 141 -13.88 -1.54 -8.78
CA PRO A 141 -13.68 -0.71 -7.60
C PRO A 141 -13.21 -1.54 -6.40
N PHE A 142 -12.53 -0.89 -5.45
CA PHE A 142 -11.96 -1.57 -4.27
C PHE A 142 -10.95 -2.67 -4.63
N SER A 143 -10.12 -2.39 -5.64
CA SER A 143 -8.91 -3.16 -5.94
C SER A 143 -7.68 -2.43 -5.44
N PHE A 144 -6.74 -3.16 -4.88
CA PHE A 144 -5.55 -2.61 -4.24
C PHE A 144 -4.30 -3.35 -4.73
N VAL A 145 -3.26 -2.62 -5.11
CA VAL A 145 -1.93 -3.19 -5.34
C VAL A 145 -1.17 -3.25 -4.01
N SER A 146 -0.45 -4.34 -3.79
CA SER A 146 0.34 -4.56 -2.58
C SER A 146 1.85 -4.56 -2.89
N ASP A 147 2.26 -5.14 -4.02
CA ASP A 147 3.69 -5.23 -4.37
C ASP A 147 3.94 -5.37 -5.89
N ILE A 148 5.18 -5.10 -6.30
CA ILE A 148 5.70 -5.32 -7.66
C ILE A 148 7.11 -5.93 -7.58
N GLN A 149 7.34 -7.02 -8.31
CA GLN A 149 8.65 -7.67 -8.38
C GLN A 149 8.87 -8.25 -9.78
N GLY A 150 9.99 -7.85 -10.42
CA GLY A 150 10.19 -8.22 -11.83
C GLY A 150 9.00 -7.73 -12.65
N ASP A 151 8.46 -8.55 -13.53
CA ASP A 151 7.34 -8.13 -14.39
C ASP A 151 5.97 -8.43 -13.78
N LEU A 152 5.91 -8.81 -12.50
CA LEU A 152 4.69 -9.19 -11.80
C LEU A 152 4.26 -8.11 -10.80
N ILE A 153 2.94 -7.90 -10.75
CA ILE A 153 2.27 -6.99 -9.83
C ILE A 153 1.25 -7.82 -9.03
N LEU A 154 1.31 -7.72 -7.71
CA LEU A 154 0.45 -8.43 -6.78
C LEU A 154 -0.55 -7.47 -6.16
N GLY A 155 -1.80 -7.91 -6.03
CA GLY A 155 -2.80 -7.17 -5.29
C GLY A 155 -4.01 -8.02 -4.90
N SER A 156 -5.02 -7.35 -4.36
CA SER A 156 -6.28 -7.98 -3.96
C SER A 156 -7.46 -7.02 -4.05
N GLY A 157 -8.69 -7.53 -4.13
CA GLY A 157 -9.89 -6.70 -4.17
C GLY A 157 -11.18 -7.47 -4.42
N TRP A 158 -12.27 -6.76 -4.67
CA TRP A 158 -13.57 -7.33 -5.03
C TRP A 158 -13.63 -7.68 -6.52
N LEU A 159 -12.88 -8.70 -6.92
CA LEU A 159 -12.65 -9.01 -8.34
C LEU A 159 -13.76 -9.85 -8.95
N LYS A 160 -14.49 -10.61 -8.13
CA LYS A 160 -15.63 -11.44 -8.56
C LYS A 160 -17.00 -10.82 -8.28
N GLY A 161 -17.04 -9.55 -7.90
CA GLY A 161 -18.28 -8.81 -7.67
C GLY A 161 -19.03 -9.17 -6.38
N ASN A 162 -18.45 -10.01 -5.51
CA ASN A 162 -18.99 -10.29 -4.18
C ASN A 162 -18.31 -9.37 -3.14
N PRO A 163 -19.02 -8.39 -2.55
CA PRO A 163 -18.42 -7.46 -1.59
C PRO A 163 -18.10 -8.11 -0.23
N LYS A 164 -18.43 -9.40 -0.04
CA LYS A 164 -18.12 -10.18 1.17
C LYS A 164 -16.87 -11.05 1.02
N SER A 165 -16.23 -11.06 -0.15
CA SER A 165 -14.99 -11.78 -0.40
C SER A 165 -13.97 -10.88 -1.08
N HIS A 166 -12.70 -11.16 -0.82
CA HIS A 166 -11.58 -10.54 -1.53
C HIS A 166 -10.85 -11.62 -2.30
N GLU A 167 -10.52 -11.36 -3.55
CA GLU A 167 -9.69 -12.24 -4.35
C GLU A 167 -8.30 -11.63 -4.55
N LEU A 168 -7.30 -12.48 -4.71
CA LEU A 168 -5.96 -12.05 -5.10
C LEU A 168 -5.91 -11.86 -6.61
N PHE A 169 -5.10 -10.93 -7.07
CA PHE A 169 -4.68 -10.87 -8.46
C PHE A 169 -3.16 -10.82 -8.59
N ILE A 170 -2.68 -11.45 -9.67
CA ILE A 170 -1.33 -11.26 -10.19
C ILE A 170 -1.47 -10.74 -11.61
N ALA A 171 -0.95 -9.56 -11.87
CA ALA A 171 -0.87 -8.97 -13.20
C ALA A 171 0.56 -8.98 -13.72
N ASN A 172 0.72 -8.96 -15.03
CA ASN A 172 2.01 -8.66 -15.67
C ASN A 172 2.00 -7.29 -16.37
N LEU A 173 3.17 -6.87 -16.85
CA LEU A 173 3.31 -5.59 -17.57
C LEU A 173 2.63 -5.53 -18.95
N SER A 174 2.17 -6.65 -19.50
CA SER A 174 1.32 -6.65 -20.71
C SER A 174 -0.17 -6.44 -20.38
N GLY A 175 -0.54 -6.39 -19.10
CA GLY A 175 -1.93 -6.27 -18.66
C GLY A 175 -2.68 -7.60 -18.53
N GLU A 176 -2.00 -8.74 -18.66
CA GLU A 176 -2.61 -10.04 -18.35
C GLU A 176 -2.86 -10.11 -16.84
N LEU A 177 -4.10 -10.37 -16.45
CA LEU A 177 -4.54 -10.44 -15.06
C LEU A 177 -5.00 -11.87 -14.74
N LYS A 178 -4.39 -12.48 -13.72
CA LYS A 178 -4.82 -13.77 -13.16
C LYS A 178 -5.42 -13.55 -11.79
N VAL A 179 -6.64 -14.04 -11.59
CA VAL A 179 -7.35 -13.97 -10.32
C VAL A 179 -7.26 -15.31 -9.61
N PHE A 180 -6.90 -15.28 -8.34
CA PHE A 180 -6.78 -16.46 -7.49
C PHE A 180 -7.63 -16.33 -6.22
N THR A 181 -8.25 -17.43 -5.82
CA THR A 181 -9.09 -17.50 -4.62
C THR A 181 -8.90 -18.88 -3.99
N PRO A 182 -8.25 -19.00 -2.81
CA PRO A 182 -8.06 -20.28 -2.14
C PRO A 182 -9.38 -21.02 -1.90
N LYS A 183 -10.41 -20.30 -1.41
CA LYS A 183 -11.76 -20.82 -1.17
C LYS A 183 -12.81 -19.79 -1.53
N GLN A 184 -13.87 -20.19 -2.22
CA GLN A 184 -14.96 -19.28 -2.55
C GLN A 184 -15.55 -18.66 -1.28
N GLY A 185 -15.77 -17.34 -1.30
CA GLY A 185 -16.27 -16.57 -0.16
C GLY A 185 -15.20 -16.14 0.86
N SER A 186 -13.94 -16.57 0.72
CA SER A 186 -12.84 -16.14 1.61
C SER A 186 -12.39 -14.69 1.36
N ASN A 187 -11.90 -14.04 2.40
CA ASN A 187 -11.21 -12.77 2.34
C ASN A 187 -9.71 -13.01 2.24
N ASN A 188 -9.12 -12.56 1.13
CA ASN A 188 -7.71 -12.74 0.82
C ASN A 188 -7.04 -11.38 0.62
N TYR A 189 -6.00 -11.10 1.42
CA TYR A 189 -5.26 -9.84 1.37
C TYR A 189 -3.83 -10.11 0.90
N ALA A 190 -3.48 -9.57 -0.26
CA ALA A 190 -2.12 -9.63 -0.78
C ALA A 190 -1.17 -8.82 0.10
N VAL A 191 0.01 -9.38 0.38
CA VAL A 191 1.04 -8.73 1.21
C VAL A 191 2.25 -8.34 0.36
N SER A 192 3.01 -9.30 -0.13
CA SER A 192 4.28 -9.04 -0.83
C SER A 192 4.77 -10.21 -1.65
N PHE A 193 5.72 -9.97 -2.54
CA PHE A 193 6.51 -11.02 -3.16
C PHE A 193 7.72 -11.39 -2.28
N SER A 194 8.14 -12.65 -2.39
CA SER A 194 9.45 -13.12 -1.92
C SER A 194 9.94 -14.22 -2.84
N GLY A 195 10.89 -13.88 -3.72
CA GLY A 195 11.37 -14.82 -4.73
C GLY A 195 10.23 -15.22 -5.67
N GLU A 196 9.93 -16.52 -5.77
CA GLU A 196 8.89 -17.03 -6.66
C GLU A 196 7.49 -17.11 -6.00
N CYS A 197 7.37 -16.66 -4.74
CA CYS A 197 6.14 -16.75 -3.96
C CYS A 197 5.48 -15.38 -3.77
N ALA A 198 4.15 -15.36 -3.84
CA ALA A 198 3.31 -14.26 -3.38
C ALA A 198 2.74 -14.59 -1.99
N HIS A 199 3.03 -13.75 -1.01
CA HIS A 199 2.49 -13.87 0.34
C HIS A 199 1.13 -13.19 0.45
N PHE A 200 0.21 -13.86 1.14
CA PHE A 200 -1.11 -13.33 1.40
C PHE A 200 -1.66 -13.83 2.73
N VAL A 201 -2.62 -13.08 3.27
CA VAL A 201 -3.38 -13.44 4.45
C VAL A 201 -4.77 -13.90 4.02
N SER A 202 -5.27 -15.01 4.56
CA SER A 202 -6.58 -15.55 4.18
C SER A 202 -7.32 -16.22 5.34
N ASP A 203 -8.65 -16.09 5.33
CA ASP A 203 -9.58 -16.80 6.21
C ASP A 203 -10.13 -18.10 5.58
N CYS A 204 -9.50 -18.63 4.53
CA CYS A 204 -10.01 -19.76 3.77
C CYS A 204 -10.26 -21.03 4.61
N GLU A 205 -9.52 -21.24 5.71
CA GLU A 205 -9.77 -22.36 6.62
C GLU A 205 -11.09 -22.14 7.39
N ASN A 206 -11.23 -20.99 8.06
CA ASN A 206 -12.42 -20.61 8.85
C ASN A 206 -12.90 -19.20 8.49
N LEU A 207 -13.88 -19.13 7.59
CA LEU A 207 -14.38 -17.89 6.99
C LEU A 207 -14.83 -16.89 8.06
N GLY A 208 -14.22 -15.70 8.07
CA GLY A 208 -14.52 -14.63 9.03
C GLY A 208 -14.05 -14.86 10.47
N GLU A 209 -13.48 -16.03 10.80
CA GLU A 209 -13.11 -16.38 12.17
C GLU A 209 -11.61 -16.31 12.41
N SER A 210 -10.79 -16.82 11.49
CA SER A 210 -9.34 -16.89 11.67
C SER A 210 -8.59 -16.65 10.37
N TYR A 211 -7.55 -15.84 10.43
CA TYR A 211 -6.68 -15.55 9.29
C TYR A 211 -5.32 -16.22 9.45
N TRP A 212 -4.80 -16.75 8.35
CA TRP A 212 -3.50 -17.40 8.25
C TRP A 212 -2.67 -16.81 7.13
N VAL A 213 -1.35 -16.93 7.24
CA VAL A 213 -0.41 -16.47 6.21
C VAL A 213 -0.04 -17.64 5.30
N TYR A 214 -0.08 -17.40 4.00
CA TYR A 214 0.20 -18.37 2.95
C TYR A 214 1.27 -17.85 2.00
N ALA A 215 1.96 -18.77 1.34
CA ALA A 215 2.89 -18.46 0.24
C ALA A 215 2.39 -19.15 -1.04
N LEU A 216 1.83 -18.37 -1.98
CA LEU A 216 1.41 -18.86 -3.29
C LEU A 216 2.61 -18.94 -4.24
N ASP A 217 2.96 -20.14 -4.70
CA ASP A 217 3.87 -20.32 -5.82
C ASP A 217 3.25 -19.74 -7.09
N THR A 218 3.90 -18.72 -7.66
CA THR A 218 3.38 -17.95 -8.79
C THR A 218 3.36 -18.73 -10.11
N LYS A 219 4.05 -19.88 -10.19
CA LYS A 219 4.10 -20.75 -11.37
C LYS A 219 3.18 -21.95 -11.23
N SER A 220 3.20 -22.61 -10.07
CA SER A 220 2.49 -23.87 -9.84
C SER A 220 1.10 -23.69 -9.24
N VAL A 221 0.78 -22.51 -8.70
CA VAL A 221 -0.49 -22.19 -8.01
C VAL A 221 -0.71 -23.04 -6.74
N ASN A 222 0.36 -23.60 -6.18
CA ASN A 222 0.33 -24.26 -4.87
C ASN A 222 0.52 -23.23 -3.75
N TYR A 223 -0.16 -23.39 -2.62
CA TYR A 223 -0.12 -22.40 -1.53
C TYR A 223 -0.03 -23.06 -0.14
N PRO A 224 1.15 -23.53 0.30
CA PRO A 224 1.31 -23.99 1.68
C PRO A 224 1.07 -22.87 2.69
N ALA A 225 0.41 -23.22 3.80
CA ALA A 225 0.36 -22.35 4.97
C ALA A 225 1.76 -22.20 5.57
N LEU A 226 2.15 -20.98 5.91
CA LEU A 226 3.40 -20.72 6.62
C LEU A 226 3.21 -21.07 8.10
N THR A 227 3.72 -22.23 8.51
CA THR A 227 3.68 -22.66 9.92
C THR A 227 4.74 -21.90 10.71
N GLY A 228 4.36 -20.76 11.29
CA GLY A 228 5.26 -19.94 12.08
C GLY A 228 4.62 -18.64 12.56
N GLY A 229 3.92 -18.72 13.69
CA GLY A 229 3.47 -17.57 14.47
C GLY A 229 2.25 -16.86 13.89
N ALA A 230 1.16 -16.87 14.66
CA ALA A 230 0.08 -15.91 14.50
C ALA A 230 0.67 -14.49 14.66
N LEU A 231 1.10 -13.87 13.56
CA LEU A 231 1.27 -12.43 13.50
C LEU A 231 -0.13 -11.85 13.38
N GLY A 232 -0.80 -11.77 14.54
CA GLY A 232 -1.98 -10.97 14.73
C GLY A 232 -1.63 -9.50 14.57
N PHE A 233 -1.46 -9.08 13.33
CA PHE A 233 -1.62 -7.67 12.98
C PHE A 233 -2.98 -7.54 12.31
N PRO A 234 -3.92 -6.77 12.88
CA PRO A 234 -4.92 -6.17 12.01
C PRO A 234 -4.14 -5.32 11.02
N VAL A 235 -4.14 -5.72 9.74
CA VAL A 235 -3.79 -4.80 8.66
C VAL A 235 -4.89 -3.74 8.72
N ALA A 236 -4.61 -2.65 9.43
CA ALA A 236 -5.49 -1.51 9.49
C ALA A 236 -5.48 -0.88 8.10
N PHE A 237 -6.42 -1.31 7.26
CA PHE A 237 -6.84 -0.53 6.11
C PHE A 237 -7.66 0.64 6.65
N THR A 238 -7.04 1.82 6.69
CA THR A 238 -7.75 3.11 6.74
C THR A 238 -7.70 3.74 5.37
#